data_AF-L8TVK1-F1
#
_entry.id   AF-L8TVK1-F1
#
_cell.length_a   1.000
_cell.length_b   1.000
_cell.length_c   1.000
_cell.angle_alpha   90.00
_cell.angle_beta   90.00
_cell.angle_gamma   90.00
#
_symmetry.space_group_name_H-M   'P 1'
#
loop_
_entity.id
_entity.type
_entity.pdbx_description
1 polymer ?
#
loop_
_entity_poly.entity_id
_entity_poly.type
_entity_poly.pdbx_seq_one_letter_code
_entity_poly.pdbx_strand_id
1 'polypeptide(L)'
;MLGCSPRFVIFRHVLPHLAAPILGQATLRFGHLLISVGALSYLGLGVQPPQSDWGSMLAAAQPFADRAPLGILAPGLVIFTVALCVTLLGQRAAHMAAGPLLLPTAADT
;
A
#
# COMPACT_ATOMS: atom_id res chain seq x y z
N MET A 1 -24.21 30.61 -11.84
CA MET A 1 -24.07 29.20 -12.30
C MET A 1 -22.78 29.13 -13.11
N LEU A 2 -21.62 28.98 -12.45
CA LEU A 2 -20.33 29.01 -13.15
C LEU A 2 -20.27 27.83 -14.14
N GLY A 3 -20.16 28.14 -15.43
CA GLY A 3 -20.08 27.21 -16.55
C GLY A 3 -18.77 26.41 -16.59
N CYS A 4 -18.37 25.81 -15.47
CA CYS A 4 -17.27 24.86 -15.42
C CYS A 4 -17.79 23.46 -15.72
N SER A 5 -17.10 22.76 -16.62
CA SER A 5 -17.38 21.34 -16.91
C SER A 5 -17.35 20.53 -15.60
N PRO A 6 -18.32 19.62 -15.36
CA PRO A 6 -18.32 18.74 -14.18
C PRO A 6 -17.00 18.00 -14.01
N ARG A 7 -16.34 17.67 -15.13
CA ARG A 7 -15.03 17.01 -15.16
C ARG A 7 -13.95 17.90 -14.55
N PHE A 8 -13.94 19.19 -14.87
CA PHE A 8 -12.99 20.16 -14.31
C PHE A 8 -13.15 20.30 -12.79
N VAL A 9 -14.39 20.35 -12.29
CA VAL A 9 -14.68 20.40 -10.85
C VAL A 9 -14.21 19.13 -10.15
N ILE A 10 -14.49 17.95 -10.74
CA ILE A 10 -14.08 16.66 -10.17
C ILE A 10 -12.56 16.57 -10.07
N PHE A 11 -11.81 16.80 -11.16
CA PHE A 11 -10.35 16.64 -11.15
C PHE A 11 -9.61 17.74 -10.37
N ARG A 12 -10.15 18.96 -10.33
CA ARG A 12 -9.47 20.12 -9.70
C ARG A 12 -9.84 20.32 -8.23
N HIS A 13 -11.06 19.96 -7.82
CA HIS A 13 -11.57 20.24 -6.46
C HIS A 13 -11.88 18.96 -5.67
N VAL A 14 -12.53 17.97 -6.28
CA VAL A 14 -12.98 16.76 -5.57
C VAL A 14 -11.84 15.74 -5.42
N LEU A 15 -11.10 15.48 -6.50
CA LEU A 15 -10.02 14.52 -6.54
C LEU A 15 -8.88 14.82 -5.53
N PRO A 16 -8.35 16.05 -5.40
CA PRO A 16 -7.34 16.33 -4.38
C PRO A 16 -7.88 16.19 -2.94
N HIS A 17 -9.16 16.47 -2.71
CA HIS A 17 -9.77 16.33 -1.39
C HIS A 17 -9.99 14.86 -0.99
N LEU A 18 -10.38 14.01 -1.94
CA LEU A 18 -10.63 12.59 -1.70
C LEU A 18 -9.37 11.72 -1.87
N ALA A 19 -8.33 12.21 -2.55
CA ALA A 19 -7.08 11.47 -2.74
C ALA A 19 -6.44 11.07 -1.41
N ALA A 20 -6.48 11.94 -0.40
CA ALA A 20 -5.90 11.65 0.91
C ALA A 20 -6.49 10.39 1.59
N PRO A 21 -7.82 10.31 1.84
CA PRO A 21 -8.41 9.10 2.40
C PRO A 21 -8.36 7.91 1.45
N ILE A 22 -8.50 8.11 0.13
CA ILE A 22 -8.44 7.00 -0.85
C ILE A 22 -7.06 6.34 -0.86
N LEU A 23 -5.97 7.11 -0.85
CA LEU A 23 -4.61 6.57 -0.83
C LEU A 23 -4.32 5.85 0.49
N GLY A 24 -4.71 6.44 1.63
CA GLY A 24 -4.59 5.78 2.93
C GLY A 24 -5.31 4.41 2.93
N GLN A 25 -6.56 4.37 2.48
CA GLN A 25 -7.35 3.14 2.45
C GLN A 25 -6.84 2.14 1.41
N ALA A 26 -6.35 2.60 0.26
CA ALA A 26 -5.74 1.75 -0.76
C ALA A 26 -4.50 1.03 -0.24
N THR A 27 -3.64 1.69 0.54
CA THR A 27 -2.45 1.07 1.11
C THR A 27 -2.77 -0.04 2.13
N LEU A 28 -3.75 0.20 2.99
CA LEU A 28 -4.26 -0.81 3.93
C LEU A 28 -4.81 -2.04 3.19
N ARG A 29 -5.62 -1.81 2.14
CA ARG A 29 -6.15 -2.90 1.31
C ARG A 29 -5.06 -3.66 0.57
N PHE A 30 -4.05 -2.95 0.07
CA PHE A 30 -2.89 -3.55 -0.59
C PHE A 30 -2.12 -4.48 0.34
N GLY A 31 -1.81 -4.05 1.56
CA GLY A 31 -1.14 -4.90 2.55
C GLY A 31 -1.93 -6.17 2.86
N HIS A 32 -3.26 -6.06 3.00
CA HIS A 32 -4.13 -7.21 3.21
C HIS A 32 -4.09 -8.18 2.01
N LEU A 33 -4.22 -7.66 0.78
CA LEU A 33 -4.12 -8.43 -0.45
C LEU A 33 -2.77 -9.14 -0.59
N LEU A 34 -1.67 -8.46 -0.26
CA LEU A 34 -0.32 -9.02 -0.32
C LEU A 34 -0.17 -10.23 0.61
N ILE A 35 -0.68 -10.13 1.84
CA ILE A 35 -0.68 -11.23 2.80
C ILE A 35 -1.57 -12.38 2.30
N SER A 36 -2.77 -12.09 1.79
CA SER A 36 -3.68 -13.12 1.27
C SER A 36 -3.07 -13.89 0.09
N VAL A 37 -2.46 -13.20 -0.87
CA VAL A 37 -1.79 -13.82 -2.03
C VAL A 37 -0.56 -14.61 -1.59
N GLY A 38 0.22 -14.08 -0.63
CA GLY A 38 1.35 -14.80 -0.05
C GLY A 38 0.92 -16.09 0.66
N ALA A 39 -0.17 -16.06 1.43
CA ALA A 39 -0.75 -17.23 2.09
C ALA A 39 -1.26 -18.26 1.07
N LEU A 40 -1.90 -17.81 -0.01
CA LEU A 40 -2.34 -18.68 -1.10
C LEU A 40 -1.15 -19.35 -1.80
N SER A 41 -0.06 -18.61 -1.99
CA SER A 41 1.20 -19.11 -2.57
C SER A 41 1.91 -20.09 -1.63
N TYR A 42 1.86 -19.84 -0.33
CA TYR A 42 2.36 -20.76 0.70
C TYR A 42 1.60 -22.10 0.70
N LEU A 43 0.29 -22.06 0.44
CA LEU A 43 -0.54 -23.27 0.29
C LEU A 43 -0.33 -24.00 -1.06
N GLY A 44 0.55 -23.50 -1.93
CA GLY A 44 0.81 -24.09 -3.25
C GLY A 44 -0.21 -23.73 -4.33
N LEU A 45 -1.12 -22.79 -4.05
CA LEU A 45 -2.12 -22.26 -4.99
C LEU A 45 -1.65 -20.97 -5.68
N GLY A 46 -0.39 -20.58 -5.48
CA GLY A 46 0.26 -19.40 -6.08
C GLY A 46 1.06 -19.73 -7.34
N VAL A 47 2.19 -19.05 -7.54
CA VAL A 47 3.02 -19.25 -8.73
C VAL A 47 3.64 -20.65 -8.67
N GLN A 48 3.42 -21.45 -9.72
CA GLN A 48 4.02 -22.78 -9.80
C GLN A 48 5.53 -22.70 -10.09
N PRO A 49 6.33 -23.66 -9.58
CA PRO A 49 7.74 -23.81 -9.99
C PRO A 49 7.80 -23.87 -11.53
N PRO A 50 8.73 -23.19 -12.23
CA PRO A 50 10.08 -22.77 -11.83
C PRO A 50 10.23 -21.32 -11.36
N GLN A 51 9.15 -20.53 -11.33
CA GLN A 51 9.22 -19.13 -10.89
C GLN A 51 9.02 -19.05 -9.38
N SER A 52 10.04 -18.54 -8.68
CA SER A 52 9.99 -18.35 -7.24
C SER A 52 9.26 -17.04 -6.91
N ASP A 53 8.17 -17.13 -6.13
CA ASP A 53 7.50 -15.97 -5.51
C ASP A 53 7.85 -15.90 -4.01
N TRP A 54 7.61 -14.75 -3.36
CA TRP A 54 8.00 -14.57 -1.95
C TRP A 54 7.24 -15.50 -0.98
N GLY A 55 6.01 -15.93 -1.31
CA GLY A 55 5.21 -16.85 -0.50
C GLY A 55 5.62 -18.31 -0.65
N SER A 56 5.95 -18.75 -1.86
CA SER A 56 6.50 -20.08 -2.14
C SER A 56 7.92 -20.24 -1.61
N MET A 57 8.73 -19.16 -1.55
CA MET A 57 10.01 -19.15 -0.83
C MET A 57 9.83 -19.43 0.67
N LEU A 58 8.79 -18.84 1.28
CA LEU A 58 8.48 -19.05 2.69
C LEU A 58 8.08 -20.51 2.97
N ALA A 59 7.28 -21.11 2.08
CA ALA A 59 6.89 -22.52 2.15
C ALA A 59 8.09 -23.47 2.00
N ALA A 60 8.96 -23.20 1.02
CA ALA A 60 10.16 -24.00 0.78
C ALA A 60 11.17 -23.92 1.94
N ALA A 61 11.20 -22.81 2.68
CA ALA A 61 12.10 -22.61 3.80
C ALA A 61 11.59 -23.20 5.13
N GLN A 62 10.31 -23.55 5.24
CA GLN A 62 9.69 -24.10 6.46
C GLN A 62 10.39 -25.37 7.01
N PRO A 63 10.73 -26.41 6.22
CA PRO A 63 11.44 -27.58 6.72
C PRO A 63 12.89 -27.29 7.14
N PHE A 64 13.46 -26.17 6.72
CA PHE A 64 14.81 -25.74 7.08
C PHE A 64 14.81 -24.67 8.18
N ALA A 65 13.67 -24.34 8.79
CA ALA A 65 13.55 -23.28 9.78
C ALA A 65 14.58 -23.38 10.91
N ASP A 66 14.78 -24.60 11.44
CA ASP A 66 15.71 -24.87 12.55
C ASP A 66 17.19 -24.78 12.13
N ARG A 67 17.49 -25.02 10.85
CA ARG A 67 18.87 -25.04 10.33
C ARG A 67 19.28 -23.73 9.68
N ALA A 68 18.34 -23.05 9.02
CA ALA A 68 18.58 -21.87 8.20
C ALA A 68 17.41 -20.88 8.35
N PRO A 69 17.27 -20.21 9.51
CA PRO A 69 16.16 -19.28 9.76
C PRO A 69 16.14 -18.09 8.78
N LEU A 70 17.28 -17.75 8.19
CA LEU A 70 17.39 -16.73 7.15
C LEU A 70 16.53 -17.02 5.91
N GLY A 71 16.27 -18.29 5.59
CA GLY A 71 15.42 -18.66 4.46
C GLY A 71 13.96 -18.22 4.63
N ILE A 72 13.48 -18.12 5.87
CA ILE A 72 12.14 -17.63 6.20
C ILE A 72 12.16 -16.11 6.42
N LEU A 73 13.19 -15.61 7.12
CA LEU A 73 13.29 -14.19 7.46
C LEU A 73 13.48 -13.30 6.24
N ALA A 74 14.24 -13.73 5.24
CA ALA A 74 14.52 -12.93 4.04
C ALA A 74 13.24 -12.54 3.27
N PRO A 75 12.40 -13.48 2.79
CA PRO A 75 11.15 -13.12 2.10
C PRO A 75 10.15 -12.40 3.01
N GLY A 76 10.08 -12.75 4.30
CA GLY A 76 9.23 -12.07 5.27
C GLY A 76 9.58 -10.58 5.45
N LEU A 77 10.88 -10.27 5.54
CA LEU A 77 11.36 -8.90 5.70
C LEU A 77 11.14 -8.06 4.43
N VAL A 78 11.27 -8.66 3.25
CA VAL A 78 10.96 -8.00 1.97
C VAL A 78 9.47 -7.65 1.90
N ILE A 79 8.57 -8.58 2.19
CA ILE A 79 7.12 -8.33 2.21
C ILE A 79 6.78 -7.20 3.18
N PHE A 80 7.35 -7.25 4.40
CA PHE A 80 7.16 -6.23 5.41
C PHE A 80 7.63 -4.85 4.94
N THR A 81 8.83 -4.77 4.37
CA THR A 81 9.42 -3.51 3.89
C THR A 81 8.60 -2.91 2.75
N VAL A 82 8.14 -3.74 1.80
CA VAL A 82 7.29 -3.30 0.69
C VAL A 82 5.95 -2.78 1.20
N ALA A 83 5.30 -3.51 2.11
CA ALA A 83 4.05 -3.07 2.73
C ALA A 83 4.24 -1.74 3.47
N LEU A 84 5.34 -1.60 4.22
CA LEU A 84 5.68 -0.38 4.95
C LEU A 84 5.95 0.80 4.00
N CYS A 85 6.76 0.61 2.96
CA CYS A 85 7.03 1.64 1.96
C CYS A 85 5.74 2.11 1.29
N VAL A 86 4.89 1.20 0.84
CA VAL A 86 3.60 1.53 0.21
C VAL A 86 2.72 2.30 1.19
N THR A 87 2.64 1.85 2.45
CA THR A 87 1.87 2.52 3.51
C THR A 87 2.37 3.94 3.75
N LEU A 88 3.67 4.14 3.94
CA LEU A 88 4.27 5.45 4.17
C LEU A 88 4.13 6.38 2.96
N LEU A 89 4.25 5.85 1.74
CA LEU A 89 4.09 6.63 0.52
C LEU A 89 2.64 7.12 0.37
N GLY A 90 1.65 6.27 0.67
CA GLY A 90 0.25 6.65 0.69
C GLY A 90 -0.06 7.72 1.74
N GLN A 91 0.51 7.60 2.94
CA GLN A 91 0.37 8.62 3.99
C GLN A 91 1.00 9.97 3.59
N ARG A 92 2.19 9.96 3.00
CA ARG A 92 2.84 11.20 2.52
C ARG A 92 2.09 11.87 1.39
N ALA A 93 1.63 11.09 0.41
CA ALA A 93 0.82 11.60 -0.69
C ALA A 93 -0.51 12.18 -0.19
N ALA A 94 -1.11 11.56 0.83
CA ALA A 94 -2.31 12.08 1.50
C ALA A 94 -2.04 13.42 2.19
N HIS A 95 -0.95 13.55 2.94
CA HIS A 95 -0.56 14.80 3.59
C HIS A 95 -0.28 15.94 2.61
N MET A 96 0.36 15.65 1.46
CA MET A 96 0.62 16.66 0.42
C MET A 96 -0.66 17.21 -0.19
N ALA A 97 -1.69 16.37 -0.33
CA ALA A 97 -2.99 16.80 -0.88
C ALA A 97 -3.78 17.70 0.10
N ALA A 98 -3.54 17.59 1.41
CA ALA A 98 -4.21 18.37 2.45
C ALA A 98 -3.53 19.73 2.76
N GLY A 99 -2.29 19.93 2.32
CA GLY A 99 -1.44 21.07 2.69
C GLY A 99 -1.85 22.51 2.29
N PRO A 100 -2.70 22.79 1.26
CA PRO A 100 -2.92 24.19 0.85
C PRO A 100 -4.13 24.92 1.47
N LEU A 101 -5.07 24.26 2.16
CA LEU A 101 -6.43 24.83 2.30
C LEU A 101 -6.83 25.34 3.71
N LEU A 102 -5.94 25.39 4.70
CA LEU A 102 -6.33 25.66 6.10
C LEU A 102 -5.76 26.90 6.80
N LEU A 103 -5.18 27.91 6.12
CA LEU A 103 -4.99 29.28 6.69
C LEU A 103 -4.98 30.29 5.53
N PRO A 104 -5.78 31.40 5.51
CA PRO A 104 -5.87 32.41 6.59
C PRO A 104 -7.24 33.14 6.74
N THR A 105 -7.92 33.10 7.91
CA THR A 105 -8.99 34.10 8.23
C THR A 105 -9.18 34.43 9.73
N ALA A 106 -8.36 33.90 10.64
CA ALA A 106 -8.56 34.07 12.09
C ALA A 106 -7.51 34.99 12.74
N ALA A 107 -7.11 36.06 12.07
CA ALA A 107 -6.11 36.99 12.59
C ALA A 107 -6.41 38.48 12.36
N ASP A 108 -7.67 38.85 12.09
CA ASP A 108 -8.10 40.26 12.09
C ASP A 108 -9.34 40.40 13.00
N THR A 109 -9.07 40.62 14.28
CA THR A 109 -9.97 41.26 15.26
C THR A 109 -9.36 42.57 15.70
#